data_AF-A0A7W1UJW9-F1
#
_entry.id   AF-A0A7W1UJW9-F1
#
_cell.length_a   1.000
_cell.length_b   1.000
_cell.length_c   1.000
_cell.angle_alpha   90.00
_cell.angle_beta   90.00
_cell.angle_gamma   90.00
#
_symmetry.space_group_name_H-M   'P 1'
#
loop_
_entity.id
_entity.type
_entity.pdbx_description
1 polymer ?
#
loop_
_entity_poly.entity_id
_entity_poly.type
_entity_poly.pdbx_seq_one_letter_code
_entity_poly.pdbx_strand_id
1 'polypeptide(L)'
;MTDLLPVRVIAPGIVFSWLAVTLPAGGCTAEDVANSEDPIRALSASSPSTRYGESYWRQQLAQDSDVWRQAIAYCKSGDAYRDYGKHPNCTLVGELHKGDQLLRNTRNRPRDSYEYFDGSRRPHSDTVPDPNAGVRP
;
A
#
# COMPACT_ATOMS: atom_id res chain seq x y z
N MET A 1 -75.30 -49.37 -15.98
CA MET A 1 -73.87 -49.42 -16.32
C MET A 1 -73.17 -48.50 -15.30
N THR A 2 -72.83 -48.97 -14.10
CA THR A 2 -71.48 -49.48 -13.70
C THR A 2 -70.36 -48.53 -14.14
N ASP A 3 -69.50 -47.93 -13.31
CA ASP A 3 -68.97 -48.30 -11.98
C ASP A 3 -68.51 -47.05 -11.20
N LEU A 4 -68.67 -47.11 -9.88
CA LEU A 4 -67.97 -46.25 -8.90
C LEU A 4 -66.65 -46.94 -8.55
N LEU A 5 -65.51 -46.25 -8.71
CA LEU A 5 -64.25 -46.70 -8.12
C LEU A 5 -63.71 -45.67 -7.11
N PRO A 6 -63.34 -46.10 -5.89
CA PRO A 6 -62.75 -45.25 -4.86
C PRO A 6 -61.23 -45.14 -5.09
N VAL A 7 -60.75 -43.95 -5.43
CA VAL A 7 -59.30 -43.70 -5.48
C VAL A 7 -58.81 -43.47 -4.04
N ARG A 8 -58.07 -44.47 -3.55
CA ARG A 8 -57.42 -44.50 -2.26
C ARG A 8 -56.27 -43.50 -2.19
N VAL A 9 -56.31 -42.65 -1.17
CA VAL A 9 -55.16 -42.02 -0.51
C VAL A 9 -54.18 -43.11 -0.06
N ILE A 10 -52.87 -42.98 -0.32
CA ILE A 10 -51.72 -43.38 0.54
C ILE A 10 -50.39 -42.87 -0.08
N ALA A 11 -49.78 -41.91 0.62
CA ALA A 11 -48.35 -41.63 0.94
C ALA A 11 -47.19 -42.08 -0.01
N PRO A 12 -46.06 -41.32 -0.10
CA PRO A 12 -45.12 -41.22 1.01
C PRO A 12 -44.59 -39.80 1.28
N GLY A 13 -44.60 -39.41 2.56
CA GLY A 13 -43.87 -38.27 3.05
C GLY A 13 -42.38 -38.48 2.82
N ILE A 14 -41.79 -37.67 1.96
CA ILE A 14 -40.35 -37.55 1.81
C ILE A 14 -39.87 -36.88 3.11
N VAL A 15 -39.38 -37.70 4.03
CA VAL A 15 -38.54 -37.27 5.14
C VAL A 15 -37.29 -36.67 4.51
N PHE A 16 -37.31 -35.36 4.25
CA PHE A 16 -36.11 -34.59 3.98
C PHE A 16 -35.29 -34.61 5.27
N SER A 17 -34.47 -35.64 5.41
CA SER A 17 -33.34 -35.66 6.32
C SER A 17 -32.44 -34.50 5.91
N TRP A 18 -32.66 -33.36 6.56
CA TRP A 18 -31.73 -32.24 6.61
C TRP A 18 -30.46 -32.76 7.29
N LEU A 19 -29.60 -33.40 6.51
CA LEU A 19 -28.23 -33.65 6.87
C LEU A 19 -27.56 -32.27 6.88
N ALA A 20 -27.64 -31.60 8.03
CA ALA A 20 -26.89 -30.39 8.31
C ALA A 20 -25.41 -30.77 8.28
N VAL A 21 -24.81 -30.71 7.09
CA VAL A 21 -23.36 -30.74 6.95
C VAL A 21 -22.87 -29.44 7.57
N THR A 22 -22.51 -29.51 8.84
CA THR A 22 -21.71 -28.47 9.50
C THR A 22 -20.31 -28.55 8.91
N LEU A 23 -20.09 -27.88 7.77
CA LEU A 23 -18.71 -27.56 7.40
C LEU A 23 -18.13 -26.79 8.60
N PRO A 24 -16.99 -27.21 9.16
CA PRO A 24 -16.27 -26.34 10.06
C PRO A 24 -15.95 -25.09 9.25
N ALA A 25 -16.61 -23.99 9.57
CA ALA A 25 -16.20 -22.68 9.12
C ALA A 25 -14.83 -22.45 9.75
N GLY A 26 -13.78 -22.97 9.12
CA GLY A 26 -12.40 -22.59 9.40
C GLY A 26 -12.35 -21.09 9.14
N GLY A 27 -12.55 -20.32 10.20
CA GLY A 27 -12.59 -18.87 10.11
C GLY A 27 -11.25 -18.43 9.56
N CYS A 28 -11.25 -17.82 8.38
CA CYS A 28 -10.06 -17.15 7.88
C CYS A 28 -9.65 -16.13 8.95
N THR A 29 -8.52 -16.38 9.58
CA THR A 29 -7.95 -15.46 10.55
C THR A 29 -7.44 -14.22 9.82
N ALA A 30 -7.25 -13.12 10.55
CA ALA A 30 -6.63 -11.93 9.96
C ALA A 30 -5.23 -12.24 9.43
N GLU A 31 -4.52 -13.18 10.08
CA GLU A 31 -3.22 -13.71 9.67
C GLU A 31 -3.30 -14.48 8.36
N ASP A 32 -4.35 -15.28 8.14
CA ASP A 32 -4.56 -15.99 6.87
C ASP A 32 -4.79 -15.03 5.71
N VAL A 33 -5.51 -13.93 5.96
CA VAL A 33 -5.72 -12.87 4.94
C VAL A 33 -4.41 -12.11 4.70
N ALA A 34 -3.69 -11.74 5.75
CA ALA A 34 -2.40 -11.03 5.66
C ALA A 34 -1.34 -11.83 4.90
N ASN A 35 -1.42 -13.16 4.96
CA ASN A 35 -0.50 -14.08 4.30
C ASN A 35 -1.15 -14.88 3.18
N SER A 36 -2.25 -14.38 2.60
CA SER A 36 -2.87 -15.00 1.43
C SER A 36 -1.91 -14.98 0.23
N GLU A 37 -2.25 -15.68 -0.86
CA GLU A 37 -1.43 -15.65 -2.09
C GLU A 37 -1.59 -14.35 -2.89
N ASP A 38 -2.67 -13.61 -2.64
CA ASP A 38 -2.95 -12.33 -3.28
C ASP A 38 -2.35 -11.18 -2.45
N PRO A 39 -1.31 -10.50 -2.95
CA PRO A 39 -0.68 -9.39 -2.26
C PRO A 39 -1.62 -8.19 -2.06
N ILE A 40 -2.62 -8.00 -2.93
CA ILE A 40 -3.59 -6.90 -2.81
C ILE A 40 -4.57 -7.22 -1.68
N ARG A 41 -5.04 -8.47 -1.60
CA ARG A 41 -5.90 -8.92 -0.49
C ARG A 41 -5.20 -8.78 0.86
N ALA A 42 -3.89 -9.03 0.93
CA ALA A 42 -3.11 -8.85 2.17
C ALA A 42 -3.13 -7.40 2.69
N LEU A 43 -3.31 -6.39 1.83
CA LEU A 43 -3.38 -4.98 2.25
C LEU A 43 -4.63 -4.65 3.07
N SER A 44 -5.70 -5.44 2.91
CA SER A 44 -6.93 -5.29 3.69
C SER A 44 -6.86 -5.92 5.08
N ALA A 45 -5.85 -6.73 5.35
CA ALA A 45 -5.74 -7.45 6.61
C ALA A 45 -5.36 -6.50 7.76
N SER A 46 -6.01 -6.70 8.91
CA SER A 46 -5.69 -5.99 10.15
C SER A 46 -4.43 -6.51 10.84
N SER A 47 -3.90 -7.65 10.40
CA SER A 47 -2.66 -8.24 10.91
C SER A 47 -1.49 -7.99 9.94
N PRO A 48 -0.25 -7.82 10.45
CA PRO A 48 0.93 -7.69 9.60
C PRO A 48 1.19 -8.95 8.76
N SER A 49 1.57 -8.76 7.50
CA SER A 49 2.02 -9.83 6.62
C SER A 49 3.49 -10.18 6.88
N THR A 50 3.81 -11.47 6.91
CA THR A 50 5.19 -11.96 6.93
C THR A 50 5.70 -12.30 5.52
N ARG A 51 4.80 -12.38 4.53
CA ARG A 51 5.12 -12.70 3.13
C ARG A 51 5.53 -11.46 2.31
N TYR A 52 4.83 -10.34 2.51
CA TYR A 52 4.96 -9.15 1.66
C TYR A 52 5.70 -8.02 2.37
N GLY A 53 6.99 -8.27 2.66
CA GLY A 53 7.87 -7.29 3.30
C GLY A 53 8.42 -6.22 2.36
N GLU A 54 9.32 -5.39 2.88
CA GLU A 54 9.91 -4.27 2.15
C GLU A 54 10.61 -4.68 0.85
N SER A 55 11.38 -5.77 0.87
CA SER A 55 12.10 -6.27 -0.30
C SER A 55 11.16 -6.62 -1.46
N TYR A 56 10.02 -7.26 -1.15
CA TYR A 56 8.98 -7.56 -2.12
C TYR A 56 8.41 -6.27 -2.73
N TRP A 57 7.98 -5.32 -1.90
CA TRP A 57 7.38 -4.07 -2.41
C TRP A 57 8.37 -3.20 -3.19
N ARG A 58 9.64 -3.16 -2.79
CA ARG A 58 10.71 -2.49 -3.56
C ARG A 58 10.89 -3.14 -4.94
N GLN A 59 10.82 -4.47 -5.03
CA GLN A 59 10.89 -5.18 -6.31
C GLN A 59 9.68 -4.83 -7.20
N GLN A 60 8.46 -4.85 -6.64
CA GLN A 60 7.24 -4.48 -7.39
C GLN A 60 7.29 -3.02 -7.88
N LEU A 61 7.75 -2.09 -7.04
CA LEU A 61 7.99 -0.69 -7.40
C LEU A 61 9.02 -0.55 -8.53
N ALA A 62 10.17 -1.21 -8.42
CA ALA A 62 11.23 -1.13 -9.42
C ALA A 62 10.81 -1.67 -10.79
N GLN A 63 9.91 -2.66 -10.81
CA GLN A 63 9.33 -3.24 -12.02
C GLN A 63 8.13 -2.46 -12.57
N ASP A 64 7.64 -1.43 -11.86
CA ASP A 64 6.40 -0.72 -12.16
C ASP A 64 5.21 -1.68 -12.43
N SER A 65 5.11 -2.73 -11.62
CA SER A 65 4.19 -3.82 -11.86
C SER A 65 2.72 -3.41 -11.72
N ASP A 66 1.81 -4.15 -12.33
CA ASP A 66 0.37 -3.97 -12.11
C ASP A 66 -0.01 -4.12 -10.63
N VAL A 67 0.67 -5.02 -9.92
CA VAL A 67 0.50 -5.23 -8.47
C VAL A 67 0.88 -3.96 -7.70
N TRP A 68 1.99 -3.31 -8.06
CA TRP A 68 2.40 -2.05 -7.42
C TRP A 68 1.36 -0.93 -7.62
N ARG A 69 0.88 -0.76 -8.86
CA ARG A 69 -0.15 0.25 -9.18
C ARG A 69 -1.45 0.00 -8.41
N GLN A 70 -1.88 -1.26 -8.31
CA GLN A 70 -3.06 -1.65 -7.54
C GLN A 70 -2.86 -1.42 -6.03
N ALA A 71 -1.68 -1.76 -5.49
CA ALA A 71 -1.37 -1.56 -4.08
C ALA A 71 -1.41 -0.08 -3.70
N ILE A 72 -0.84 0.79 -4.53
CA ILE A 72 -0.94 2.25 -4.33
C ILE A 72 -2.40 2.70 -4.38
N ALA A 73 -3.17 2.27 -5.38
CA ALA A 73 -4.56 2.66 -5.52
C ALA A 73 -5.38 2.27 -4.29
N TYR A 74 -5.17 1.04 -3.79
CA TYR A 74 -5.81 0.56 -2.57
C TYR A 74 -5.43 1.41 -1.35
N CYS A 75 -4.13 1.56 -1.08
CA CYS A 75 -3.64 2.25 0.12
C CYS A 75 -3.86 3.77 0.10
N LYS A 76 -4.14 4.37 -1.07
CA LYS A 76 -4.53 5.78 -1.19
C LYS A 76 -6.04 6.00 -1.10
N SER A 77 -6.83 4.93 -1.02
CA SER A 77 -8.28 5.03 -0.94
C SER A 77 -8.79 5.06 0.50
N GLY A 78 -9.84 5.86 0.72
CA GLY A 78 -10.71 5.80 1.90
C GLY A 78 -10.01 5.64 3.25
N ASP A 79 -10.39 4.57 3.96
CA ASP A 79 -9.99 4.29 5.34
C ASP A 79 -8.55 3.81 5.47
N ALA A 80 -8.02 3.09 4.47
CA ALA A 80 -6.64 2.61 4.46
C ALA A 80 -5.62 3.77 4.50
N TYR A 81 -5.95 4.90 3.85
CA TYR A 81 -5.12 6.10 3.89
C TYR A 81 -5.18 6.83 5.25
N ARG A 82 -6.32 6.74 5.95
CA ARG A 82 -6.60 7.49 7.18
C ARG A 82 -6.09 6.79 8.43
N ASP A 83 -6.02 5.46 8.40
CA ASP A 83 -5.69 4.65 9.57
C ASP A 83 -4.81 3.45 9.18
N TYR A 84 -3.50 3.68 9.08
CA TYR A 84 -2.52 2.62 8.89
C TYR A 84 -2.51 1.62 10.06
N GLY A 85 -3.03 1.96 11.24
CA GLY A 85 -3.14 1.04 12.37
C GLY A 85 -4.11 -0.10 12.09
N LYS A 86 -5.18 0.15 11.31
CA LYS A 86 -6.11 -0.88 10.83
C LYS A 86 -5.66 -1.60 9.57
N HIS A 87 -4.71 -1.00 8.85
CA HIS A 87 -4.15 -1.51 7.60
C HIS A 87 -2.61 -1.50 7.67
N PRO A 88 -2.00 -2.28 8.59
CA PRO A 88 -0.56 -2.21 8.84
C PRO A 88 0.27 -2.46 7.59
N ASN A 89 -0.24 -3.30 6.68
CA ASN A 89 0.41 -3.66 5.42
C ASN A 89 0.46 -2.52 4.39
N CYS A 90 -0.35 -1.47 4.55
CA CYS A 90 -0.27 -0.28 3.70
C CYS A 90 0.88 0.67 4.07
N THR A 91 1.48 0.53 5.26
CA THR A 91 2.54 1.42 5.74
C THR A 91 3.74 1.42 4.80
N LEU A 92 4.27 0.24 4.47
CA LEU A 92 5.44 0.09 3.60
C LEU A 92 5.17 0.59 2.17
N VAL A 93 4.00 0.28 1.61
CA VAL A 93 3.59 0.77 0.28
C VAL A 93 3.54 2.31 0.26
N GLY A 94 2.96 2.92 1.30
CA GLY A 94 2.87 4.37 1.43
C GLY A 94 4.23 5.05 1.57
N GLU A 95 5.13 4.50 2.36
CA GLU A 95 6.50 5.01 2.55
C GLU A 95 7.31 4.95 1.25
N LEU A 96 7.31 3.80 0.57
CA LEU A 96 8.01 3.61 -0.69
C LEU A 96 7.43 4.52 -1.79
N HIS A 97 6.11 4.69 -1.86
CA HIS A 97 5.48 5.60 -2.81
C HIS A 97 5.91 7.06 -2.59
N LYS A 98 5.93 7.53 -1.34
CA LYS A 98 6.42 8.88 -1.01
C LYS A 98 7.88 9.06 -1.40
N GLY A 99 8.72 8.07 -1.11
CA GLY A 99 10.13 8.07 -1.50
C GLY A 99 10.32 8.17 -3.02
N ASP A 100 9.61 7.35 -3.79
CA ASP A 100 9.64 7.38 -5.26
C ASP A 100 9.19 8.75 -5.80
N GLN A 101 8.11 9.33 -5.25
CA GLN A 101 7.66 10.66 -5.65
C GLN A 101 8.72 11.73 -5.39
N LEU A 102 9.39 11.69 -4.24
CA LEU A 102 10.48 12.64 -3.93
C LEU A 102 11.63 12.49 -4.93
N LEU A 103 12.04 11.26 -5.25
CA LEU A 103 13.12 11.01 -6.22
C LEU A 103 12.75 11.43 -7.65
N ARG A 104 11.49 11.25 -8.06
CA ARG A 104 11.02 11.73 -9.36
C ARG A 104 10.97 13.25 -9.41
N ASN A 105 10.50 13.89 -8.34
CA ASN A 105 10.45 15.34 -8.23
C ASN A 105 11.86 15.96 -8.25
N THR A 106 12.84 15.34 -7.59
CA THR A 106 14.23 15.82 -7.63
C THR A 106 14.89 15.58 -8.99
N ARG A 107 14.63 14.44 -9.65
CA ARG A 107 15.13 14.16 -11.01
C ARG A 107 14.57 15.14 -12.04
N ASN A 108 13.31 15.54 -11.90
CA ASN A 108 12.63 16.45 -12.82
C ASN A 108 12.89 17.93 -12.53
N ARG A 109 13.71 18.28 -11.52
CA ARG A 109 14.13 19.68 -11.36
C ARG A 109 15.02 20.09 -12.53
N PRO A 110 14.71 21.19 -13.23
CA PRO A 110 15.60 21.74 -14.23
C PRO A 110 16.99 21.91 -13.64
N ARG A 111 18.00 21.37 -14.32
CA ARG A 111 19.42 21.45 -13.94
C ARG A 111 19.89 22.90 -13.74
N ASP A 112 19.14 23.84 -14.31
CA ASP A 112 19.41 25.28 -14.32
C ASP A 112 18.95 25.97 -13.02
N SER A 113 18.22 25.27 -12.14
CA SER A 113 17.77 25.83 -10.84
C SER A 113 18.88 26.03 -9.80
N TYR A 114 20.13 25.63 -10.12
CA TYR A 114 21.31 25.89 -9.29
C TYR A 114 22.28 26.91 -9.94
N GLU A 115 22.01 27.41 -11.14
CA GLU A 115 22.87 28.41 -11.82
C GLU A 115 22.68 29.85 -11.31
N TYR A 116 21.93 30.07 -10.23
CA TYR A 116 21.80 31.39 -9.59
C TYR A 116 22.66 31.56 -8.32
N PHE A 117 23.76 30.82 -8.22
CA PHE A 117 24.79 31.05 -7.20
C PHE A 117 26.21 30.97 -7.78
N ASP A 118 26.41 31.38 -9.03
CA ASP A 118 27.73 31.85 -9.46
C ASP A 118 27.96 33.24 -8.87
N GLY A 119 28.77 33.26 -7.81
CA GLY A 119 29.33 34.43 -7.16
C GLY A 119 30.33 35.19 -8.06
N SER A 120 29.90 35.59 -9.26
CA SER A 120 30.49 36.74 -9.95
C SER A 120 30.24 38.06 -9.20
N ARG A 121 29.55 38.04 -8.05
CA ARG A 121 29.81 39.03 -6.98
C ARG A 121 31.12 38.68 -6.28
N ARG A 122 32.21 39.21 -6.85
CA ARG A 122 33.40 39.55 -6.06
C ARG A 122 32.91 40.28 -4.79
N PRO A 123 33.35 39.89 -3.58
CA PRO A 123 33.20 40.80 -2.45
C PRO A 123 33.92 42.09 -2.85
N HIS A 124 33.20 43.22 -2.81
CA HIS A 124 33.86 44.50 -2.73
C HIS A 124 34.81 44.39 -1.53
N SER A 125 36.12 44.41 -1.80
CA SER A 125 37.14 44.58 -0.78
C SER A 125 36.94 45.95 -0.17
N ASP A 126 35.99 46.06 0.76
CA ASP A 126 35.99 47.10 1.75
C ASP A 126 37.12 46.75 2.73
N THR A 127 38.31 47.20 2.36
CA THR A 127 39.33 47.78 3.22
C THR A 127 39.30 47.29 4.67
N VAL A 128 39.97 46.16 4.93
CA VAL A 128 40.49 45.90 6.28
C VAL A 128 41.66 46.89 6.46
N PRO A 129 41.61 47.83 7.42
CA PRO A 129 42.74 48.70 7.70
C PRO A 129 43.92 47.86 8.16
N ASP A 130 45.08 48.02 7.51
CA ASP A 130 46.33 47.42 7.95
C ASP A 130 46.72 48.00 9.33
N PRO A 131 46.76 47.20 10.41
CA PRO A 131 47.15 47.70 11.73
C PRO A 131 48.65 48.04 11.84
N ASN A 132 49.47 47.77 10.82
CA ASN A 132 50.90 48.02 10.83
C ASN A 132 51.37 49.18 9.93
N ALA A 133 50.45 49.97 9.36
CA ALA A 133 50.81 51.11 8.49
C ALA A 133 51.51 52.29 9.21
N GLY A 134 51.99 52.14 10.45
CA GLY A 134 52.41 53.23 11.33
C GLY A 134 53.72 53.07 12.09
N VAL A 135 54.63 52.16 11.73
CA VAL A 135 55.98 52.13 12.35
C VAL A 135 57.05 52.34 11.29
N ARG A 136 57.42 53.62 11.08
CA ARG A 136 58.70 53.98 10.48
C ARG A 136 59.76 54.10 11.59
N PRO A 137 61.01 53.70 11.33
CA PRO A 137 62.11 53.81 12.29
C PRO A 137 62.48 55.26 12.61
#